data_AF-G4TKT8-F1
#
_entry.id   AF-G4TKT8-F1
#
_cell.length_a   1.000
_cell.length_b   1.000
_cell.length_c   1.000
_cell.angle_alpha   90.00
_cell.angle_beta   90.00
_cell.angle_gamma   90.00
#
_symmetry.space_group_name_H-M   'P 1'
#
loop_
_entity.id
_entity.type
_entity.pdbx_description
1 polymer ?
#
loop_
_entity_poly.entity_id
_entity_poly.type
_entity_poly.pdbx_seq_one_letter_code
_entity_poly.pdbx_strand_id
1 'polypeptide(L)'
;MRPFIFAVIFTSSALLSYAAPLYGSERLNTLVARHSRTPSHEEQYLKHKELGEHHNAKANEHTTQAHYHLGMADRFHAIGNTEGHQSHLSEAMRHHDRVAEHTQKAVEHGKEMKYHGKKAGILHRSIEELD
;
A
#
# COMPACT_ATOMS: atom_id res chain seq x y z
N MET A 1 5.00 -30.00 12.79
CA MET A 1 5.40 -29.76 11.38
C MET A 1 4.45 -30.54 10.49
N ARG A 2 3.63 -29.85 9.68
CA ARG A 2 2.64 -30.49 8.80
C ARG A 2 3.23 -30.58 7.38
N PRO A 3 3.23 -31.75 6.71
CA PRO A 3 3.64 -31.83 5.32
C PRO A 3 2.52 -31.32 4.40
N PHE A 4 2.88 -30.45 3.46
CA PHE A 4 2.03 -30.03 2.35
C PHE A 4 2.03 -31.13 1.30
N ILE A 5 0.84 -31.67 0.98
CA ILE A 5 0.63 -32.59 -0.14
C ILE A 5 0.22 -31.75 -1.35
N PHE A 6 1.05 -31.79 -2.41
CA PHE A 6 0.67 -31.31 -3.73
C PHE A 6 -0.27 -32.32 -4.37
N ALA A 7 -1.52 -31.93 -4.60
CA ALA A 7 -2.43 -32.67 -5.47
C ALA A 7 -2.64 -31.86 -6.75
N VAL A 8 -1.87 -32.22 -7.78
CA VAL A 8 -2.16 -31.84 -9.17
C VAL A 8 -3.33 -32.70 -9.63
N ILE A 9 -4.50 -32.10 -9.85
CA ILE A 9 -5.60 -32.79 -10.51
C ILE A 9 -5.69 -32.22 -11.93
N PHE A 10 -5.12 -33.00 -12.85
CA PHE A 10 -5.37 -32.88 -14.29
C PHE A 10 -6.56 -33.78 -14.59
N THR A 11 -7.75 -33.23 -14.75
CA THR A 11 -8.90 -33.96 -15.29
C THR A 11 -9.32 -33.32 -16.60
N SER A 12 -8.77 -33.87 -17.68
CA SER A 12 -9.31 -33.70 -19.01
C SER A 12 -10.59 -34.53 -19.18
N SER A 13 -11.45 -34.01 -20.06
CA SER A 13 -12.44 -34.73 -20.89
C SER A 13 -13.86 -34.83 -20.34
N ALA A 14 -14.80 -34.13 -20.98
CA ALA A 14 -15.54 -34.67 -22.13
C ALA A 14 -16.62 -33.67 -22.58
N LEU A 15 -16.74 -33.53 -23.89
CA LEU A 15 -17.73 -32.73 -24.61
C LEU A 15 -19.15 -33.24 -24.30
N LEU A 16 -20.02 -32.37 -23.79
CA LEU A 16 -21.46 -32.53 -23.92
C LEU A 16 -21.99 -31.38 -24.76
N SER A 17 -22.26 -31.67 -26.03
CA SER A 17 -22.98 -30.80 -26.94
C SER A 17 -24.39 -30.56 -26.39
N TYR A 18 -24.59 -29.41 -25.74
CA TYR A 18 -25.91 -28.85 -25.55
C TYR A 18 -25.89 -27.44 -26.10
N ALA A 19 -26.68 -27.22 -27.15
CA ALA A 19 -26.91 -25.91 -27.73
C ALA A 19 -27.66 -25.04 -26.71
N ALA A 20 -26.91 -24.34 -25.87
CA ALA A 20 -27.39 -23.23 -25.06
C ALA A 20 -26.93 -21.91 -25.71
N PRO A 21 -27.76 -20.86 -25.72
CA PRO A 21 -27.42 -19.63 -26.41
C PRO A 21 -26.12 -19.04 -25.81
N LEU A 22 -25.21 -18.65 -26.69
CA LEU A 22 -23.89 -18.05 -26.40
C LEU A 22 -24.02 -16.69 -25.69
N TYR A 23 -24.47 -16.68 -24.43
CA TYR A 23 -24.51 -15.49 -23.57
C TYR A 23 -23.48 -15.53 -22.42
N GLY A 24 -22.78 -16.65 -22.24
CA GLY A 24 -21.82 -16.84 -21.13
C GLY A 24 -20.38 -16.48 -21.46
N SER A 25 -19.93 -16.74 -22.69
CA SER A 25 -18.53 -16.51 -23.11
C SER A 25 -18.19 -15.02 -23.22
N GLU A 26 -19.12 -14.18 -23.69
CA GLU A 26 -18.92 -12.73 -23.74
C GLU A 26 -18.84 -12.11 -22.33
N ARG A 27 -19.65 -12.58 -21.38
CA ARG A 27 -19.61 -12.09 -19.99
C ARG A 27 -18.31 -12.50 -19.30
N LEU A 28 -17.83 -13.73 -19.52
CA LEU A 28 -16.54 -14.19 -19.01
C LEU A 28 -15.38 -13.44 -19.68
N ASN A 29 -15.39 -13.27 -21.01
CA ASN A 29 -14.38 -12.50 -21.72
C ASN A 29 -14.35 -11.03 -21.29
N THR A 30 -15.50 -10.40 -21.02
CA THR A 30 -15.55 -9.01 -20.55
C THR A 30 -15.17 -8.85 -19.08
N LEU A 31 -15.37 -9.88 -18.25
CA LEU A 31 -14.82 -9.90 -16.88
C LEU A 31 -13.31 -10.11 -16.90
N VAL A 32 -12.81 -11.09 -17.68
CA VAL A 32 -11.38 -11.35 -17.85
C VAL A 32 -10.69 -10.14 -18.47
N ALA A 33 -11.26 -9.52 -19.52
CA ALA A 33 -10.71 -8.31 -20.13
C ALA A 33 -10.72 -7.10 -19.20
N ARG A 34 -11.75 -6.93 -18.35
CA ARG A 34 -11.73 -5.92 -17.27
C ARG A 34 -10.65 -6.20 -16.23
N HIS A 35 -10.39 -7.47 -15.92
CA HIS A 35 -9.32 -7.88 -15.00
C HIS A 35 -7.92 -7.81 -15.63
N SER A 36 -7.83 -7.82 -16.96
CA SER A 36 -6.58 -7.85 -17.73
C SER A 36 -6.18 -6.50 -18.31
N ARG A 37 -6.97 -5.44 -18.06
CA ARG A 37 -6.66 -4.10 -18.58
C ARG A 37 -5.50 -3.51 -17.77
N THR A 38 -4.48 -3.03 -18.48
CA THR A 38 -3.43 -2.22 -17.89
C THR A 38 -4.01 -0.89 -17.41
N PRO A 39 -3.79 -0.49 -16.14
CA PRO A 39 -4.30 0.75 -15.60
C PRO A 39 -3.80 1.95 -16.42
N SER A 40 -4.67 2.92 -16.67
CA SER A 40 -4.28 4.17 -17.36
C SER A 40 -3.30 4.97 -16.49
N HIS A 41 -2.57 5.90 -17.10
CA HIS A 41 -1.73 6.82 -16.33
C HIS A 41 -2.54 7.73 -15.40
N GLU A 42 -3.79 8.04 -15.74
CA GLU A 42 -4.70 8.77 -14.84
C GLU A 42 -5.09 7.93 -13.61
N GLU A 43 -5.44 6.65 -13.81
CA GLU A 43 -5.76 5.73 -12.71
C GLU A 43 -4.54 5.52 -11.79
N GLN A 44 -3.35 5.39 -12.38
CA GLN A 44 -2.10 5.25 -11.61
C GLN A 44 -1.74 6.54 -10.87
N TYR A 45 -1.97 7.72 -11.47
CA TYR A 45 -1.81 9.01 -10.80
C TYR A 45 -2.68 9.11 -9.53
N LEU A 46 -3.98 8.82 -9.65
CA LEU A 46 -4.91 8.88 -8.52
C LEU A 46 -4.53 7.87 -7.43
N LYS A 47 -4.18 6.64 -7.82
CA LYS A 47 -3.72 5.60 -6.89
C LYS A 47 -2.50 6.06 -6.09
N HIS A 48 -1.49 6.61 -6.75
CA HIS A 48 -0.26 7.04 -6.07
C HIS A 48 -0.48 8.29 -5.21
N LYS A 49 -1.38 9.18 -5.60
CA LYS A 49 -1.82 10.29 -4.74
C LYS A 49 -2.42 9.76 -3.44
N GLU A 50 -3.40 8.85 -3.53
CA GLU A 50 -4.08 8.28 -2.37
C GLU A 50 -3.12 7.49 -1.47
N LEU A 51 -2.23 6.68 -2.05
CA LEU A 51 -1.21 5.96 -1.27
C LEU A 51 -0.22 6.90 -0.57
N GLY A 52 0.16 8.00 -1.21
CA GLY A 52 0.99 9.04 -0.60
C GLY A 52 0.30 9.68 0.61
N GLU A 53 -0.98 10.06 0.46
CA GLU A 53 -1.81 10.61 1.54
C GLU A 53 -2.00 9.60 2.68
N HIS A 54 -2.25 8.33 2.34
CA HIS A 54 -2.37 7.24 3.32
C HIS A 54 -1.10 7.09 4.17
N HIS A 55 0.07 7.10 3.54
CA HIS A 55 1.32 7.00 4.28
C HIS A 55 1.66 8.23 5.11
N ASN A 56 1.32 9.43 4.64
CA ASN A 56 1.41 10.64 5.47
C ASN A 56 0.51 10.55 6.71
N ALA A 57 -0.72 10.05 6.57
CA ALA A 57 -1.62 9.85 7.70
C ALA A 57 -1.04 8.86 8.72
N LYS A 58 -0.45 7.74 8.27
CA LYS A 58 0.22 6.77 9.15
C LYS A 58 1.46 7.33 9.85
N ALA A 59 2.25 8.16 9.15
CA ALA A 59 3.37 8.85 9.77
C ALA A 59 2.91 9.76 10.91
N ASN A 60 1.80 10.48 10.74
CA ASN A 60 1.21 11.31 11.80
C ASN A 60 0.68 10.48 12.98
N GLU A 61 0.06 9.34 12.71
CA GLU A 61 -0.40 8.40 13.75
C GLU A 61 0.77 7.92 14.61
N HIS A 62 1.86 7.45 13.98
CA HIS A 62 3.03 6.99 14.71
C HIS A 62 3.79 8.12 15.42
N THR A 63 3.76 9.34 14.88
CA THR A 63 4.30 10.52 15.59
C THR A 63 3.54 10.75 16.90
N THR A 64 2.21 10.63 16.87
CA THR A 64 1.37 10.77 18.06
C THR A 64 1.66 9.65 19.08
N GLN A 65 1.82 8.42 18.62
CA GLN A 65 2.17 7.27 19.48
C GLN A 65 3.57 7.43 20.09
N ALA A 66 4.56 7.90 19.32
CA ALA A 66 5.90 8.17 19.82
C ALA A 66 5.86 9.19 20.97
N HIS A 67 5.13 10.30 20.80
CA HIS A 67 4.97 11.31 21.86
C HIS A 67 4.27 10.75 23.12
N TYR A 68 3.24 9.91 22.95
CA TYR A 68 2.59 9.24 24.08
C TYR A 68 3.59 8.42 24.88
N HIS A 69 4.42 7.61 24.20
CA HIS A 69 5.41 6.77 24.85
C HIS A 69 6.53 7.58 25.52
N LEU A 70 6.97 8.69 24.92
CA LEU A 70 7.91 9.61 25.57
C LEU A 70 7.33 10.19 26.87
N GLY A 71 6.08 10.63 26.87
CA GLY A 71 5.41 11.12 28.09
C GLY A 71 5.27 10.05 29.17
N MET A 72 5.01 8.79 28.79
CA MET A 72 5.00 7.67 29.73
C MET A 72 6.39 7.34 30.25
N ALA A 73 7.42 7.41 29.40
CA ALA A 73 8.80 7.21 29.80
C ALA A 73 9.22 8.24 30.87
N ASP A 74 8.90 9.51 30.67
CA ASP A 74 9.18 10.59 31.64
C ASP A 74 8.45 10.35 32.97
N ARG A 75 7.18 9.92 32.91
CA ARG A 75 6.41 9.58 34.11
C ARG A 75 7.05 8.43 34.91
N PHE A 76 7.52 7.38 34.22
CA PHE A 76 8.17 6.26 34.90
C PHE A 76 9.54 6.64 35.47
N HIS A 77 10.28 7.48 34.77
CA HIS A 77 11.51 8.04 35.29
C HIS A 77 11.28 8.81 36.59
N ALA A 78 10.24 9.65 36.64
CA ALA A 78 9.91 10.46 37.81
C ALA A 78 9.56 9.64 39.06
N ILE A 79 8.99 8.44 38.89
CA ILE A 79 8.66 7.53 40.01
C ILE A 79 9.76 6.50 40.29
N GLY A 80 10.93 6.61 39.65
CA GLY A 80 12.06 5.69 39.84
C GLY A 80 11.88 4.31 39.19
N ASN A 81 10.89 4.13 38.33
CA ASN A 81 10.69 2.89 37.59
C ASN A 81 11.54 2.89 36.31
N THR A 82 12.77 2.41 36.42
CA THR A 82 13.73 2.39 35.31
C THR A 82 13.34 1.43 34.19
N GLU A 83 12.73 0.29 34.51
CA GLU A 83 12.29 -0.70 33.52
C GLU A 83 11.14 -0.14 32.66
N GLY A 84 10.12 0.45 33.30
CA GLY A 84 9.01 1.10 32.61
C GLY A 84 9.47 2.26 31.73
N HIS A 85 10.45 3.04 32.21
CA HIS A 85 11.07 4.12 31.43
C HIS A 85 11.76 3.59 30.16
N GLN A 86 12.62 2.57 30.28
CA GLN A 86 13.33 1.99 29.14
C GLN A 86 12.40 1.29 28.14
N SER A 87 11.37 0.61 28.63
CA SER A 87 10.37 -0.04 27.79
C SER A 87 9.68 0.98 26.87
N HIS A 88 9.19 2.09 27.43
CA HIS A 88 8.52 3.12 26.66
C HIS A 88 9.45 3.94 25.76
N LEU A 89 10.71 4.18 26.15
CA LEU A 89 11.70 4.73 25.21
C LEU A 89 11.88 3.81 23.98
N SER A 90 11.95 2.50 24.21
CA SER A 90 12.06 1.52 23.12
C SER A 90 10.83 1.48 22.22
N GLU A 91 9.63 1.70 22.77
CA GLU A 91 8.40 1.85 21.98
C GLU A 91 8.38 3.16 21.19
N ALA A 92 8.78 4.28 21.79
CA ALA A 92 8.89 5.56 21.10
C ALA A 92 9.86 5.49 19.91
N MET A 93 11.02 4.85 20.09
CA MET A 93 11.98 4.62 19.00
C MET A 93 11.37 3.79 17.86
N ARG A 94 10.66 2.70 18.19
CA ARG A 94 9.98 1.88 17.18
C ARG A 94 8.96 2.69 16.39
N HIS A 95 8.23 3.59 17.03
CA HIS A 95 7.32 4.48 16.32
C HIS A 95 8.04 5.50 15.45
N HIS A 96 9.16 6.07 15.90
CA HIS A 96 10.00 6.93 15.05
C HIS A 96 10.51 6.20 13.80
N ASP A 97 10.93 4.93 13.91
CA ASP A 97 11.33 4.12 12.76
C ASP A 97 10.16 3.96 11.77
N ARG A 98 8.93 3.76 12.26
CA ARG A 98 7.73 3.67 11.43
C ARG A 98 7.36 5.01 10.78
N VAL A 99 7.57 6.12 11.46
CA VAL A 99 7.42 7.46 10.86
C VAL A 99 8.35 7.58 9.66
N ALA A 100 9.64 7.28 9.83
CA ALA A 100 10.62 7.35 8.75
C ALA A 100 10.24 6.43 7.56
N GLU A 101 9.82 5.19 7.84
CA GLU A 101 9.36 4.25 6.82
C GLU A 101 8.18 4.81 6.01
N HIS A 102 7.16 5.34 6.69
CA HIS A 102 5.98 5.87 6.02
C HIS A 102 6.24 7.19 5.29
N THR A 103 7.06 8.08 5.84
CA THR A 103 7.48 9.29 5.13
C THR A 103 8.24 8.93 3.85
N GLN A 104 9.13 7.94 3.89
CA GLN A 104 9.82 7.49 2.68
C GLN A 104 8.83 6.95 1.62
N LYS A 105 7.88 6.10 2.02
CA LYS A 105 6.84 5.57 1.11
C LYS A 105 5.97 6.68 0.53
N ALA A 106 5.61 7.69 1.32
CA ALA A 106 4.87 8.84 0.84
C ALA A 106 5.65 9.62 -0.23
N VAL A 107 6.97 9.81 -0.05
CA VAL A 107 7.86 10.43 -1.03
C VAL A 107 7.95 9.59 -2.31
N GLU A 108 8.09 8.27 -2.19
CA GLU A 108 8.14 7.35 -3.34
C GLU A 108 6.85 7.44 -4.16
N HIS A 109 5.68 7.36 -3.53
CA HIS A 109 4.42 7.54 -4.24
C HIS A 109 4.22 8.96 -4.77
N GLY A 110 4.75 9.99 -4.12
CA GLY A 110 4.79 11.34 -4.67
C GLY A 110 5.58 11.44 -5.98
N LYS A 111 6.67 10.67 -6.13
CA LYS A 111 7.43 10.58 -7.39
C LYS A 111 6.64 9.87 -8.48
N GLU A 112 6.05 8.72 -8.18
CA GLU A 112 5.22 7.96 -9.12
C GLU A 112 3.98 8.74 -9.55
N MET A 113 3.32 9.42 -8.61
CA MET A 113 2.23 10.34 -8.89
C MET A 113 2.67 11.42 -9.89
N LYS A 114 3.82 12.08 -9.66
CA LYS A 114 4.34 13.09 -10.60
C LYS A 114 4.62 12.50 -11.98
N TYR A 115 5.22 11.31 -12.05
CA TYR A 115 5.50 10.63 -13.31
C TYR A 115 4.21 10.35 -14.11
N HIS A 116 3.23 9.71 -13.48
CA HIS A 116 1.97 9.37 -14.12
C HIS A 116 1.12 10.60 -14.45
N GLY A 117 1.10 11.61 -13.58
CA GLY A 117 0.40 12.86 -13.83
C GLY A 117 0.93 13.60 -15.06
N LYS A 118 2.25 13.60 -15.29
CA LYS A 118 2.84 14.16 -16.52
C LYS A 118 2.46 13.36 -17.75
N LYS A 119 2.50 12.02 -17.68
CA LYS A 119 2.13 11.14 -18.80
C LYS A 119 0.65 11.22 -19.15
N ALA A 120 -0.22 11.49 -18.18
CA ALA A 120 -1.65 11.68 -18.36
C ALA A 120 -2.03 13.10 -18.81
N GLY A 121 -1.08 14.05 -18.87
CA GLY A 121 -1.36 15.46 -19.17
C GLY A 121 -2.07 16.22 -18.03
N ILE A 122 -2.13 15.64 -16.83
CA ILE A 122 -2.74 16.24 -15.64
C ILE A 122 -1.79 17.26 -15.02
N LEU A 123 -0.50 16.90 -14.93
CA LEU A 123 0.55 17.77 -14.42
C LEU A 123 1.34 18.35 -15.59
N HIS A 124 1.38 19.68 -15.66
CA HIS A 124 2.22 20.38 -16.61
C HIS A 124 3.66 20.40 -16.08
N ARG A 125 4.65 20.32 -16.97
CA ARG A 125 6.06 20.51 -16.58
C ARG A 125 6.21 21.89 -15.95
N SER A 126 6.94 21.98 -14.83
CA SER A 126 7.35 23.29 -14.34
C SER A 126 8.33 23.92 -15.34
N ILE A 127 8.41 25.25 -15.37
CA ILE A 127 9.34 26.00 -16.23
C ILE A 127 10.80 25.53 -16.02
N GLU A 128 11.14 25.08 -14.81
CA GLU A 128 12.45 24.56 -14.42
C GLU A 128 12.81 23.21 -15.07
N GLU A 129 11.88 22.54 -15.74
CA GLU A 129 12.09 21.25 -16.44
C GLU A 129 12.10 21.40 -17.97
N LEU A 130 12.19 22.63 -18.50
CA LEU A 130 12.17 22.94 -19.94
C LEU A 130 13.53 23.33 -20.54
N ASP A 131 14.60 23.34 -19.74
CA ASP A 131 15.99 23.58 -20.15
C ASP A 131 16.78 22.28 -20.32
#